data_AF-A0A7T4WDT0-F1
#
_entry.id   AF-A0A7T4WDT0-F1
#
_cell.length_a   1.000
_cell.length_b   1.000
_cell.length_c   1.000
_cell.angle_alpha   90.00
_cell.angle_beta   90.00
_cell.angle_gamma   90.00
#
_symmetry.space_group_name_H-M   'P 1'
#
loop_
_entity.id
_entity.type
_entity.pdbx_description
1 polymer ?
#
loop_
_entity_poly.entity_id
_entity_poly.type
_entity_poly.pdbx_seq_one_letter_code
_entity_poly.pdbx_strand_id
1 'polypeptide(L)'
;MTTTADEDLTLPEYRDNPFIAKLPPPMSTHDALLAMAAPPTFNAAERDYPAHLRAHCISRLKGYFEPLETHLSLEAKFGLLIRQGYLCRNPTTADYTRRVREGATRVFEKDLPSSTVNLATP
;
A
#
# COMPACT_ATOMS: atom_id res chain seq x y z
N MET A 1 -23.23 -0.11 5.00
CA MET A 1 -23.23 -0.35 6.46
C MET A 1 -22.20 -1.42 6.75
N THR A 2 -20.96 -1.04 7.03
CA THR A 2 -19.89 -1.96 7.44
C THR A 2 -19.28 -1.41 8.72
N THR A 3 -19.78 -1.99 9.82
CA THR A 3 -19.05 -2.37 11.04
C THR A 3 -18.13 -1.32 11.68
N THR A 4 -18.71 -0.57 12.61
CA THR A 4 -18.08 0.23 13.67
C THR A 4 -17.21 -0.55 14.66
N ALA A 5 -17.05 -1.87 14.51
CA ALA A 5 -16.27 -2.71 15.44
C ALA A 5 -14.76 -2.77 15.12
N ASP A 6 -14.34 -2.34 13.92
CA ASP A 6 -12.94 -2.42 13.49
C ASP A 6 -12.12 -1.19 13.95
N GLU A 7 -12.79 -0.11 14.34
CA GLU A 7 -12.13 1.11 14.85
C GLU A 7 -11.43 0.88 16.21
N ASP A 8 -11.90 -0.09 16.99
CA ASP A 8 -11.37 -0.42 18.33
C ASP A 8 -10.13 -1.31 18.32
N LEU A 9 -9.76 -1.90 17.17
CA LEU A 9 -8.55 -2.72 17.01
C LEU A 9 -7.38 -1.94 16.37
N THR A 10 -7.42 -0.60 16.48
CA THR A 10 -6.39 0.27 15.91
C THR A 10 -5.42 0.76 16.99
N LEU A 11 -4.12 0.75 16.67
CA LEU A 11 -3.09 1.33 17.54
C LEU A 11 -3.36 2.84 17.74
N PRO A 12 -3.20 3.39 18.97
CA PRO A 12 -3.42 4.82 19.22
C PRO A 12 -2.59 5.70 18.27
N GLU A 13 -1.33 5.32 18.04
CA GLU A 13 -0.41 6.02 17.14
C GLU A 13 -0.91 6.12 15.69
N TYR A 14 -1.74 5.17 15.25
CA TYR A 14 -2.31 5.14 13.91
C TYR A 14 -3.58 5.98 13.83
N ARG A 15 -4.36 6.00 14.91
CA ARG A 15 -5.56 6.83 15.05
C ARG A 15 -5.22 8.31 15.12
N ASP A 16 -4.17 8.66 15.87
CA ASP A 16 -3.75 10.03 16.13
C ASP A 16 -2.99 10.68 14.96
N ASN A 17 -2.71 9.91 13.90
CA ASN A 17 -2.03 10.39 12.70
C ASN A 17 -3.01 10.54 11.53
N PRO A 18 -3.33 11.79 11.11
CA PRO A 18 -4.27 12.03 10.02
C PRO A 18 -3.91 11.35 8.69
N PHE A 19 -2.63 11.09 8.42
CA PHE A 19 -2.22 10.39 7.20
C PHE A 19 -2.51 8.90 7.28
N ILE A 20 -2.29 8.28 8.44
CA ILE A 20 -2.54 6.84 8.64
C ILE A 20 -4.05 6.58 8.73
N ALA A 21 -4.80 7.46 9.40
CA ALA A 21 -6.25 7.36 9.54
C ALA A 21 -7.03 7.41 8.20
N LYS A 22 -6.39 7.84 7.11
CA LYS A 22 -6.97 7.82 5.76
C LYS A 22 -6.56 6.62 4.91
N LEU A 23 -5.63 5.80 5.39
CA LEU A 23 -5.29 4.56 4.72
C LEU A 23 -6.37 3.49 4.96
N PRO A 24 -6.51 2.52 4.05
CA PRO A 24 -7.28 1.32 4.33
C PRO A 24 -6.80 0.64 5.63
N PRO A 25 -7.67 -0.05 6.37
CA PRO A 25 -7.23 -0.81 7.54
C PRO A 25 -6.22 -1.90 7.13
N PRO A 26 -5.31 -2.32 8.03
CA PRO A 26 -4.46 -3.48 7.79
C PRO A 26 -5.33 -4.70 7.50
N MET A 27 -5.08 -5.37 6.37
CA MET A 27 -5.83 -6.56 5.98
C MET A 27 -5.28 -7.80 6.71
N SER A 28 -6.15 -8.77 6.97
CA SER A 28 -5.67 -10.12 7.35
C SER A 28 -5.04 -10.81 6.14
N THR A 29 -4.22 -11.84 6.37
CA THR A 29 -3.64 -12.63 5.26
C THR A 29 -4.74 -13.24 4.37
N HIS A 30 -5.87 -13.62 4.96
CA HIS A 30 -7.00 -14.15 4.20
C HIS A 30 -7.66 -13.09 3.32
N ASP A 31 -7.88 -11.89 3.85
CA ASP A 31 -8.48 -10.79 3.09
C ASP A 31 -7.53 -10.32 1.97
N ALA A 32 -6.22 -10.27 2.24
CA ALA A 32 -5.21 -9.95 1.25
C ALA A 32 -5.17 -10.98 0.11
N LEU A 33 -5.33 -12.28 0.43
CA LEU A 33 -5.44 -13.34 -0.57
C LEU A 33 -6.67 -13.11 -1.46
N LEU A 34 -7.84 -12.89 -0.87
CA LEU A 34 -9.07 -12.66 -1.62
C LEU A 34 -9.03 -11.38 -2.45
N ALA A 35 -8.42 -10.31 -1.92
CA ALA A 35 -8.30 -9.03 -2.62
C ALA A 35 -7.35 -9.08 -3.82
N MET A 36 -6.32 -9.93 -3.77
CA MET A 36 -5.36 -10.08 -4.86
C MET A 36 -5.77 -11.15 -5.87
N ALA A 37 -6.45 -12.21 -5.45
CA ALA A 37 -6.78 -13.33 -6.33
C ALA A 37 -7.66 -12.91 -7.51
N ALA A 38 -7.21 -13.24 -8.71
CA ALA A 38 -7.92 -13.01 -9.96
C ALA A 38 -8.06 -14.35 -10.69
N PRO A 39 -9.04 -15.20 -10.32
CA PRO A 39 -9.23 -16.50 -10.95
C PRO A 39 -9.62 -16.34 -12.42
N PRO A 40 -9.22 -17.28 -13.29
CA PRO A 40 -9.55 -17.17 -14.70
C PRO A 40 -11.03 -17.47 -14.89
N THR A 41 -11.68 -16.76 -15.80
CA THR A 41 -13.03 -17.16 -16.23
C THR A 41 -12.93 -18.47 -17.00
N PHE A 42 -13.56 -19.53 -16.50
CA PHE A 42 -13.59 -20.83 -17.14
C PHE A 42 -15.00 -21.15 -17.63
N ASN A 43 -15.13 -21.53 -18.90
CA ASN A 43 -16.35 -22.12 -19.44
C ASN A 43 -15.98 -23.30 -20.33
N ALA A 44 -16.55 -24.48 -20.03
CA ALA A 44 -16.26 -25.71 -20.77
C ALA A 44 -16.60 -25.60 -22.27
N ALA A 45 -17.60 -24.80 -22.64
CA ALA A 45 -18.00 -24.58 -24.03
C ALA A 45 -16.91 -23.90 -24.87
N GLU A 46 -15.95 -23.19 -24.23
CA GLU A 46 -14.85 -22.53 -24.93
C GLU A 46 -13.91 -23.53 -25.62
N ARG A 47 -13.94 -24.82 -25.24
CA ARG A 47 -13.16 -25.89 -25.89
C ARG A 47 -13.65 -26.20 -27.31
N ASP A 48 -14.95 -26.03 -27.52
CA ASP A 48 -15.63 -26.30 -28.78
C ASP A 48 -15.68 -25.07 -29.69
N TYR A 49 -15.12 -23.94 -29.24
CA TYR A 49 -15.07 -22.73 -30.05
C TYR A 49 -14.19 -22.89 -31.29
N PRO A 50 -14.52 -22.17 -32.38
CA PRO A 50 -13.65 -22.05 -33.54
C PRO A 50 -12.23 -21.62 -33.17
N ALA A 51 -11.23 -22.09 -33.94
CA ALA A 51 -9.82 -21.87 -33.65
C ALA A 51 -9.43 -20.39 -33.44
N HIS A 52 -10.05 -19.48 -34.18
CA HIS A 52 -9.79 -18.04 -34.06
C HIS A 52 -10.27 -17.48 -32.70
N LEU A 53 -11.42 -17.92 -32.17
CA LEU A 53 -11.92 -17.50 -30.86
C LEU A 53 -11.13 -18.12 -29.70
N ARG A 54 -10.68 -19.37 -29.86
CA ARG A 54 -9.84 -20.04 -28.85
C ARG A 54 -8.55 -19.28 -28.56
N ALA A 55 -7.94 -18.63 -29.57
CA ALA A 55 -6.76 -17.79 -29.38
C ALA A 55 -7.05 -16.60 -28.43
N HIS A 56 -8.22 -15.98 -28.55
CA HIS A 56 -8.66 -14.94 -27.64
C HIS A 56 -8.92 -15.45 -26.22
N CYS A 57 -9.43 -16.67 -26.07
CA CYS A 57 -9.65 -17.30 -24.76
C CYS A 57 -8.32 -17.50 -24.01
N ILE A 58 -7.26 -17.94 -24.71
CA ILE A 58 -5.91 -18.05 -24.13
C ILE A 58 -5.37 -16.67 -23.73
N SER A 59 -5.60 -15.63 -24.54
CA SER A 59 -5.16 -14.26 -24.21
C SER A 59 -5.75 -13.75 -22.89
N ARG A 60 -6.99 -14.14 -22.54
CA ARG A 60 -7.63 -13.76 -21.27
C ARG A 60 -6.91 -14.33 -20.04
N LEU A 61 -6.21 -15.46 -20.18
CA LEU A 61 -5.43 -16.03 -19.07
C LEU A 61 -4.27 -15.14 -18.64
N LYS A 62 -3.89 -14.12 -19.42
CA LYS A 62 -2.90 -13.12 -18.99
C LYS A 62 -3.34 -12.30 -17.77
N GLY A 63 -4.64 -12.20 -17.52
CA GLY A 63 -5.19 -11.53 -16.34
C GLY A 63 -5.33 -12.43 -15.11
N TYR A 64 -4.97 -13.71 -15.22
CA TYR A 64 -4.99 -14.64 -14.09
C TYR A 64 -3.88 -14.29 -13.10
N PHE A 65 -4.25 -14.21 -11.82
CA PHE A 65 -3.30 -14.00 -10.74
C PHE A 65 -3.68 -14.84 -9.53
N GLU A 66 -2.78 -15.75 -9.14
CA GLU A 66 -2.89 -16.56 -7.93
C GLU A 66 -1.83 -16.09 -6.92
N PRO A 67 -2.23 -15.46 -5.81
CA PRO A 67 -1.29 -14.91 -4.86
C PRO A 67 -0.56 -16.03 -4.10
N LEU A 68 0.75 -16.09 -4.28
CA LEU A 68 1.64 -16.94 -3.47
C LEU A 68 1.98 -16.28 -2.12
N GLU A 69 2.52 -17.08 -1.18
CA GLU A 69 2.97 -16.62 0.15
C GLU A 69 3.91 -15.42 0.09
N THR A 70 4.78 -15.36 -0.90
CA THR A 70 5.69 -14.22 -1.11
C THR A 70 4.94 -12.92 -1.38
N HIS A 71 3.86 -12.95 -2.15
CA HIS A 71 3.05 -11.75 -2.45
C HIS A 71 2.33 -11.26 -1.20
N LEU A 72 1.76 -12.18 -0.42
CA LEU A 72 1.13 -11.87 0.87
C LEU A 72 2.12 -11.27 1.86
N SER A 73 3.32 -11.83 1.91
CA SER A 73 4.41 -11.29 2.75
C SER A 73 4.86 -9.90 2.32
N LEU A 74 4.84 -9.61 1.01
CA LEU A 74 5.17 -8.30 0.48
C LEU A 74 4.08 -7.28 0.78
N GLU A 75 2.80 -7.63 0.61
CA GLU A 75 1.66 -6.77 0.95
C GLU A 75 1.77 -6.29 2.42
N ALA A 76 1.96 -7.22 3.35
CA ALA A 76 2.09 -6.89 4.77
C ALA A 76 3.28 -5.97 5.05
N LYS A 77 4.43 -6.23 4.40
CA LYS A 77 5.64 -5.39 4.53
C LYS A 77 5.42 -3.99 3.97
N PHE A 78 4.78 -3.85 2.82
CA PHE A 78 4.45 -2.53 2.26
C PHE A 78 3.48 -1.77 3.17
N GLY A 79 2.45 -2.43 3.68
CA GLY A 79 1.52 -1.85 4.64
C GLY A 79 2.21 -1.33 5.90
N LEU A 80 3.19 -2.08 6.42
CA LEU A 80 4.00 -1.68 7.56
C LEU A 80 4.91 -0.49 7.22
N LEU A 81 5.65 -0.56 6.11
CA LEU A 81 6.58 0.49 5.68
C LEU A 81 5.90 1.84 5.47
N ILE A 82 4.72 1.84 4.85
CA ILE A 82 3.94 3.06 4.63
C ILE A 82 3.54 3.69 5.97
N ARG A 83 2.98 2.89 6.89
CA ARG A 83 2.53 3.40 8.20
C ARG A 83 3.70 3.87 9.06
N GLN A 84 4.79 3.10 9.12
CA GLN A 84 6.03 3.50 9.79
C GLN A 84 6.60 4.80 9.21
N GLY A 85 6.58 4.95 7.89
CA GLY A 85 7.01 6.18 7.22
C GLY A 85 6.15 7.41 7.59
N TYR A 86 4.85 7.21 7.83
CA TYR A 86 3.94 8.28 8.24
C TYR A 86 4.00 8.60 9.73
N LEU A 87 4.39 7.68 10.61
CA LEU A 87 4.55 7.96 12.05
C LEU A 87 5.48 9.16 12.29
N CYS A 88 6.65 9.17 11.65
CA CYS A 88 7.62 10.29 11.75
C CYS A 88 7.18 11.57 11.00
N ARG A 89 6.03 11.53 10.32
CA ARG A 89 5.49 12.63 9.51
C ARG A 89 4.11 13.07 9.99
N ASN A 90 3.82 12.91 11.28
CA ASN A 90 2.52 13.29 11.81
C ASN A 90 2.32 14.83 11.74
N PRO A 91 1.31 15.33 11.00
CA PRO A 91 1.02 16.77 10.89
C PRO A 91 0.56 17.41 12.21
N THR A 92 0.12 16.63 13.20
CA THR A 92 -0.28 17.14 14.51
C THR A 92 0.91 17.39 15.44
N THR A 93 2.09 16.84 15.12
CA THR A 93 3.30 17.02 15.93
C THR A 93 4.06 18.30 15.52
N ALA A 94 4.36 19.15 16.51
CA ALA A 94 5.06 20.42 16.31
C ALA A 94 6.42 20.26 15.57
N ASP A 95 7.14 19.18 15.84
CA ASP A 95 8.43 18.89 15.20
C ASP A 95 8.33 18.69 13.69
N TYR A 96 7.32 17.94 13.22
CA TYR A 96 7.13 17.73 11.79
C TYR A 96 6.69 19.02 11.10
N THR A 97 5.74 19.76 11.68
CA THR A 97 5.32 21.06 11.14
C THR A 97 6.49 22.03 11.05
N ARG A 98 7.34 22.09 12.08
CA ARG A 98 8.57 22.90 12.08
C ARG A 98 9.50 22.48 10.95
N ARG A 99 9.83 21.20 10.82
CA ARG A 99 10.70 20.67 9.75
C ARG A 99 10.18 20.98 8.35
N VAL A 100 8.87 20.86 8.12
CA VAL A 100 8.24 21.19 6.83
C VAL A 100 8.33 22.69 6.55
N ARG A 101 8.08 23.55 7.54
CA ARG A 101 8.20 25.01 7.41
C ARG A 101 9.64 25.43 7.09
N GLU A 102 10.61 24.94 7.86
CA GLU A 102 12.03 25.19 7.61
C GLU A 102 12.46 24.69 6.22
N GLY A 103 11.96 23.53 5.81
CA GLY A 103 12.20 22.98 4.47
C GLY A 103 11.64 23.90 3.38
N ALA A 104 10.43 24.41 3.54
CA ALA A 104 9.82 25.34 2.61
C ALA A 104 10.65 26.64 2.51
N THR A 105 11.03 27.23 3.65
CA THR A 105 11.88 28.43 3.70
C THR A 105 13.18 28.22 2.93
N ARG A 106 13.90 27.11 3.18
CA ARG A 106 15.14 26.77 2.46
C ARG A 106 14.96 26.65 0.94
N VAL A 107 13.85 26.05 0.50
CA VAL A 107 13.53 25.93 -0.93
C VAL A 107 13.29 27.32 -1.56
N PHE A 108 12.59 28.21 -0.87
CA PHE A 108 12.37 29.58 -1.36
C PHE A 108 13.65 30.41 -1.38
N GLU A 109 14.50 30.23 -0.37
CA GLU A 109 15.80 30.92 -0.26
C GLU A 109 16.87 30.34 -1.19
N LYS A 110 16.56 29.25 -1.92
CA LYS A 110 17.50 28.48 -2.77
C LYS A 110 18.73 27.99 -2.01
N ASP A 111 18.63 27.91 -0.69
CA ASP A 111 19.68 27.42 0.20
C ASP A 111 19.43 25.94 0.50
N LEU A 112 19.66 25.12 -0.52
CA LEU A 112 19.61 23.67 -0.39
C LEU A 112 21.02 23.16 -0.11
N PRO A 113 21.27 22.51 1.05
CA PRO A 113 22.56 21.88 1.27
C PRO A 113 22.77 20.79 0.22
N SER A 114 23.88 20.88 -0.52
CA SER A 114 24.37 19.77 -1.34
C SER A 114 24.63 18.60 -0.37
N SER A 115 23.81 17.57 -0.45
CA SER A 115 23.71 16.51 0.54
C SER A 115 25.05 15.83 0.81
N THR A 116 25.68 16.17 1.93
CA THR A 116 26.58 15.23 2.60
C THR A 116 25.72 14.53 3.64
N VAL A 117 25.30 13.30 3.33
CA VAL A 117 24.63 12.43 4.29
C VAL A 117 25.65 12.13 5.40
N ASN A 118 25.57 12.85 6.52
CA ASN A 118 26.27 12.45 7.73
C ASN A 118 25.51 11.26 8.32
N LEU A 119 25.96 10.05 7.98
CA LEU A 119 25.72 8.88 8.83
C LEU A 119 26.43 9.15 10.16
N ALA A 120 25.69 9.60 11.15
CA ALA A 120 26.13 9.49 12.53
C ALA A 120 26.16 7.99 12.89
N THR A 121 27.37 7.45 12.99
CA THR A 121 27.71 6.17 13.64
C THR A 121 27.54 6.29 15.17
N PRO A 122 27.41 5.16 15.91
CA PRO A 122 26.64 5.02 17.15
C PRO A 122 27.20 5.73 18.38
#